data_AF-A0A0J1IA75-F1
#
_entry.id   AF-A0A0J1IA75-F1
#
_cell.length_a   1.000
_cell.length_b   1.000
_cell.length_c   1.000
_cell.angle_alpha   90.00
_cell.angle_beta   90.00
_cell.angle_gamma   90.00
#
_symmetry.space_group_name_H-M   'P 1'
#
loop_
_entity.id
_entity.type
_entity.pdbx_description
1 polymer ?
#
loop_
_entity_poly.entity_id
_entity_poly.type
_entity_poly.pdbx_seq_one_letter_code
_entity_poly.pdbx_strand_id
1 'polypeptide(L)'
;MHSVDPAESKEILTRLKTTRGHISGVERMIEEDKTCEEILVQLLAIRSSIQKVSAVVAQRYANTCLVDALENGENQQEILNKAIETIMKLSQ
;
A
#
# COMPACT_ATOMS: atom_id res chain seq x y z
N MET A 1 -3.84 -7.58 -18.57
CA MET A 1 -3.06 -7.63 -17.31
C MET A 1 -1.96 -6.60 -17.43
N HIS A 2 -2.22 -5.36 -16.99
CA HIS A 2 -1.29 -4.24 -17.14
C HIS A 2 -0.07 -4.44 -16.23
N SER A 3 1.09 -4.75 -16.83
CA SER A 3 2.35 -4.89 -16.10
C SER A 3 2.72 -3.59 -15.40
N VAL A 4 3.32 -3.70 -14.22
CA VAL A 4 3.79 -2.53 -13.45
C VAL A 4 4.92 -1.86 -14.22
N ASP A 5 4.86 -0.53 -14.38
CA ASP A 5 5.98 0.23 -14.91
C ASP A 5 7.23 -0.09 -14.06
N PRO A 6 8.39 -0.40 -14.68
CA PRO A 6 9.62 -0.69 -13.95
C PRO A 6 10.04 0.39 -12.93
N ALA A 7 9.80 1.67 -13.23
CA ALA A 7 10.11 2.80 -12.35
C ALA A 7 9.17 2.86 -11.15
N GLU A 8 7.86 2.71 -11.36
CA GLU A 8 6.86 2.63 -10.28
C GLU A 8 7.08 1.40 -9.40
N SER A 9 7.42 0.26 -10.01
CA SER A 9 7.80 -0.96 -9.30
C SER A 9 8.98 -0.71 -8.37
N LYS A 10 10.01 0.00 -8.84
CA LYS A 10 11.19 0.33 -8.06
C LYS A 10 10.85 1.23 -6.87
N GLU A 11 9.95 2.19 -7.05
CA GLU A 11 9.50 3.09 -5.99
C GLU A 11 8.73 2.34 -4.89
N ILE A 12 7.76 1.50 -5.27
CA ILE A 12 7.00 0.64 -4.36
C ILE A 12 7.95 -0.29 -3.60
N LEU A 13 8.86 -0.97 -4.31
CA LEU A 13 9.83 -1.87 -3.71
C LEU A 13 10.77 -1.16 -2.74
N THR A 14 11.19 0.08 -3.05
CA THR A 14 12.05 0.87 -2.16
C THR A 14 11.34 1.17 -0.84
N ARG A 15 10.09 1.62 -0.90
CA ARG A 15 9.29 1.88 0.31
C ARG A 15 9.01 0.61 1.11
N LEU A 16 8.70 -0.51 0.45
CA LEU A 16 8.52 -1.79 1.12
C LEU A 16 9.79 -2.27 1.83
N LYS A 17 10.98 -2.04 1.24
CA LYS A 17 12.26 -2.32 1.90
C LYS A 17 12.44 -1.48 3.16
N THR A 18 12.07 -0.20 3.12
CA THR A 18 12.08 0.67 4.32
C THR A 18 11.14 0.16 5.39
N THR A 19 9.88 -0.17 5.04
CA THR A 19 8.91 -0.75 5.98
C THR A 19 9.43 -2.04 6.62
N ARG A 20 10.08 -2.92 5.84
CA ARG A 20 10.72 -4.13 6.36
C ARG A 20 11.80 -3.80 7.40
N GLY A 21 12.61 -2.77 7.15
CA GLY A 21 13.60 -2.29 8.12
C GLY A 21 12.97 -1.85 9.44
N HIS A 22 11.80 -1.20 9.40
CA HIS A 22 11.06 -0.83 10.61
C HIS A 22 10.52 -2.06 11.36
N ILE A 23 9.99 -3.05 10.63
CA ILE A 23 9.52 -4.32 11.23
C ILE A 23 10.67 -5.02 11.96
N SER A 24 11.83 -5.17 11.30
CA SER A 24 13.03 -5.74 11.94
C SER A 24 13.58 -4.87 13.07
N GLY A 25 13.27 -3.57 13.09
CA GLY A 25 13.52 -2.72 14.25
C GLY A 25 12.65 -3.10 15.44
N VAL A 26 11.34 -3.26 15.23
CA VAL A 26 10.39 -3.68 16.27
C VAL A 26 10.71 -5.05 16.84
N GLU A 27 11.06 -6.02 15.97
CA GLU A 27 11.48 -7.37 16.41
C GLU A 27 12.64 -7.28 17.41
N ARG A 28 13.69 -6.53 17.08
CA ARG A 28 14.84 -6.30 17.99
C ARG A 28 14.45 -5.56 19.26
N MET A 29 13.56 -4.57 19.18
CA MET A 29 13.08 -3.87 20.38
C MET A 29 12.35 -4.80 21.35
N ILE A 30 11.64 -5.80 20.83
CA ILE A 30 11.01 -6.83 21.67
C ILE A 30 12.08 -7.72 22.30
N GLU A 31 13.08 -8.15 21.52
CA GLU A 31 14.21 -8.96 22.03
C GLU A 31 15.05 -8.21 23.09
N GLU A 32 15.12 -6.88 23.00
CA GLU A 32 15.83 -6.00 23.92
C GLU A 32 14.97 -5.52 25.12
N ASP A 33 13.77 -6.09 25.31
CA ASP A 33 12.83 -5.74 26.38
C ASP A 33 12.50 -4.23 26.46
N LYS A 34 12.35 -3.58 25.29
CA LYS A 34 11.93 -2.17 25.23
C LYS A 34 10.50 -1.98 25.76
N THR A 35 10.20 -0.76 26.18
CA THR A 35 8.89 -0.44 26.75
C THR A 35 7.78 -0.55 25.70
N CYS A 36 6.58 -0.88 26.15
CA CYS A 36 5.39 -0.93 25.28
C CYS A 36 5.13 0.42 24.59
N GLU A 37 5.43 1.54 25.24
CA GLU A 37 5.29 2.88 24.66
C GLU A 37 6.22 3.08 23.46
N GLU A 38 7.50 2.73 23.60
CA GLU A 38 8.49 2.83 22.51
C GLU A 38 8.11 1.92 21.33
N ILE A 39 7.69 0.68 21.61
CA ILE A 39 7.24 -0.28 20.59
C ILE A 39 6.00 0.28 19.86
N LEU A 40 5.04 0.85 20.59
CA LEU A 40 3.83 1.42 20.00
C LEU A 40 4.16 2.58 19.06
N VAL A 41 5.10 3.45 19.43
CA VAL A 41 5.57 4.54 18.54
C VAL A 41 6.14 3.99 17.24
N GLN A 42 6.93 2.90 17.28
CA GLN A 42 7.47 2.29 16.06
C GLN A 42 6.40 1.59 15.22
N LEU A 43 5.42 0.94 15.85
CA LEU A 43 4.27 0.37 15.14
C LEU A 43 3.44 1.44 14.42
N LEU A 44 3.29 2.63 15.02
CA LEU A 44 2.65 3.78 14.36
C LEU A 44 3.45 4.26 13.13
N ALA A 45 4.78 4.26 13.22
CA ALA A 45 5.64 4.57 12.08
C ALA A 45 5.52 3.53 10.95
N ILE A 46 5.44 2.24 11.28
CA ILE A 46 5.16 1.16 10.32
C ILE A 46 3.81 1.38 9.64
N ARG A 47 2.76 1.66 10.41
CA ARG A 47 1.42 1.93 9.88
C ARG A 47 1.44 3.09 8.88
N SER A 48 2.10 4.21 9.22
CA SER A 48 2.24 5.35 8.31
C SER A 48 3.03 4.99 7.04
N SER A 49 4.10 4.19 7.17
CA SER A 49 4.89 3.73 6.02
C SER A 49 4.05 2.87 5.07
N ILE A 50 3.26 1.93 5.61
CA ILE A 50 2.35 1.09 4.83
C ILE A 50 1.28 1.94 4.15
N GLN A 51 0.66 2.89 4.85
CA GLN A 51 -0.35 3.79 4.25
C GLN A 51 0.18 4.53 3.02
N LYS A 52 1.44 5.00 3.07
CA LYS A 52 2.08 5.66 1.91
C LYS A 52 2.27 4.70 0.73
N VAL A 53 2.68 3.45 0.99
CA VAL A 53 2.80 2.42 -0.06
C VAL A 53 1.43 2.11 -0.66
N SER A 54 0.44 1.90 0.19
CA SER A 54 -0.93 1.60 -0.22
C SER A 54 -1.52 2.70 -1.10
N ALA A 55 -1.31 3.98 -0.75
CA ALA A 55 -1.78 5.11 -1.56
C ALA A 55 -1.21 5.10 -2.98
N VAL A 56 0.08 4.78 -3.14
CA VAL A 56 0.75 4.70 -4.45
C VAL A 56 0.18 3.56 -5.28
N VAL A 57 0.00 2.39 -4.67
CA VAL A 57 -0.62 1.22 -5.34
C VAL A 57 -2.08 1.52 -5.72
N ALA A 58 -2.82 2.21 -4.85
CA ALA A 58 -4.21 2.59 -5.06
C ALA A 58 -4.37 3.58 -6.21
N GLN A 59 -3.52 4.61 -6.27
CA GLN A 59 -3.52 5.57 -7.37
C GLN A 59 -3.30 4.86 -8.72
N ARG A 60 -2.36 3.91 -8.75
CA ARG A 60 -2.12 3.10 -9.95
C ARG A 60 -3.33 2.24 -10.30
N TYR A 61 -3.89 1.55 -9.31
CA TYR A 61 -5.06 0.72 -9.49
C TYR A 61 -6.25 1.53 -10.02
N ALA A 62 -6.49 2.74 -9.49
CA ALA A 62 -7.50 3.65 -10.00
C ALA A 62 -7.25 4.04 -11.47
N ASN A 63 -6.02 4.37 -11.84
CA ASN A 63 -5.65 4.72 -13.22
C ASN A 63 -5.87 3.54 -14.17
N THR A 64 -5.44 2.33 -13.80
CA THR A 64 -5.64 1.12 -14.62
C THR A 64 -7.12 0.77 -14.74
N CYS A 65 -7.89 0.81 -13.64
CA CYS A 65 -9.33 0.56 -13.69
C CYS A 65 -10.08 1.58 -14.53
N LEU A 66 -9.67 2.86 -14.53
CA LEU A 66 -10.26 3.88 -15.38
C LEU A 66 -10.02 3.57 -16.87
N VAL A 67 -8.79 3.19 -17.23
CA VAL A 67 -8.45 2.79 -18.62
C VAL A 67 -9.23 1.54 -19.02
N ASP A 68 -9.21 0.50 -18.17
CA ASP A 68 -9.94 -0.74 -18.42
C ASP A 68 -11.45 -0.49 -18.56
N ALA A 69 -12.03 0.42 -17.76
CA ALA A 69 -13.45 0.78 -17.86
C ALA A 69 -13.76 1.51 -19.18
N LEU A 70 -12.89 2.42 -19.65
CA LEU A 70 -13.08 3.11 -20.92
C LEU A 70 -12.98 2.18 -22.14
N GLU A 71 -12.13 1.16 -22.07
CA GLU A 71 -11.91 0.20 -23.16
C GLU A 71 -12.94 -0.95 -23.17
N ASN A 72 -13.52 -1.31 -22.03
CA ASN A 72 -14.46 -2.43 -21.89
C ASN A 72 -15.91 -1.95 -21.71
N GLY A 73 -16.65 -1.88 -22.82
CA GLY A 73 -18.05 -1.43 -22.96
C GLY A 73 -19.01 -1.76 -21.80
N GLU A 74 -19.81 -2.83 -21.88
CA GLU A 74 -20.98 -3.04 -20.99
C GLU A 74 -20.66 -3.23 -19.48
N ASN A 75 -19.39 -3.27 -19.08
CA ASN A 75 -18.97 -3.54 -17.70
C ASN A 75 -18.29 -2.36 -16.97
N GLN A 76 -18.30 -1.14 -17.53
CA GLN A 76 -17.60 0.02 -16.93
C GLN A 76 -18.01 0.28 -15.48
N GLN A 77 -19.33 0.22 -15.20
CA GLN A 77 -19.88 0.51 -13.88
C GLN A 77 -19.42 -0.53 -12.84
N GLU A 78 -19.34 -1.80 -13.22
CA GLU A 78 -18.90 -2.87 -12.33
C GLU A 78 -17.41 -2.75 -12.01
N ILE A 79 -16.58 -2.48 -13.03
CA ILE A 79 -15.13 -2.24 -12.87
C ILE A 79 -14.89 -1.07 -11.93
N LEU A 80 -15.61 0.04 -12.12
CA LEU A 80 -15.48 1.24 -11.30
C LEU A 80 -15.94 1.00 -9.85
N ASN A 81 -17.07 0.34 -9.64
CA ASN A 81 -17.57 0.03 -8.30
C ASN A 81 -16.58 -0.84 -7.51
N LYS A 82 -16.02 -1.87 -8.15
CA LYS A 82 -15.00 -2.73 -7.54
C LYS A 82 -13.72 -1.95 -7.21
N ALA A 83 -13.35 -1.00 -8.07
CA ALA A 83 -12.19 -0.15 -7.83
C ALA A 83 -12.39 0.74 -6.60
N ILE A 84 -13.55 1.40 -6.50
CA ILE A 84 -13.94 2.25 -5.37
C ILE A 84 -13.97 1.43 -4.07
N GLU A 85 -14.62 0.26 -4.08
CA GLU A 85 -14.72 -0.59 -2.90
C GLU A 85 -13.34 -0.98 -2.35
N THR A 86 -12.40 -1.31 -3.25
CA THR A 86 -11.04 -1.69 -2.87
C THR A 86 -10.27 -0.50 -2.29
N ILE A 87 -10.42 0.69 -2.86
CA ILE A 87 -9.73 1.91 -2.38
C ILE A 87 -10.31 2.37 -1.03
N MET A 88 -11.62 2.25 -0.81
CA MET A 88 -12.26 2.60 0.47
C MET A 88 -11.79 1.74 1.65
N LYS A 89 -11.25 0.55 1.41
CA LYS A 89 -10.67 -0.31 2.46
C LYS A 89 -9.31 0.18 2.95
N LEU A 90 -8.67 1.14 2.27
CA LEU A 90 -7.35 1.66 2.65
C LEU A 90 -7.36 2.62 3.83
N SER A 91 -8.52 3.18 4.15
CA SER A 91 -8.71 4.13 5.28
C SER A 91 -9.22 3.47 6.56
N GLN A 92 -9.44 2.15 6.54
CA GLN A 92 -9.86 1.34 7.70
C GLN A 92 -8.64 0.78 8.40
#